data_AF-C6WHQ8-F1
#
_entry.id   AF-C6WHQ8-F1
#
_cell.length_a   1.000
_cell.length_b   1.000
_cell.length_c   1.000
_cell.angle_alpha   90.00
_cell.angle_beta   90.00
_cell.angle_gamma   90.00
#
_symmetry.space_group_name_H-M   'P 1'
#
loop_
_entity.id
_entity.type
_entity.pdbx_description
1 polymer ?
#
loop_
_entity_poly.entity_id
_entity_poly.type
_entity_poly.pdbx_seq_one_letter_code
_entity_poly.pdbx_strand_id
1 'polypeptide(L)'
;MSAERVAALAGLVADRSRAAMCLALLDGRAWTAGELARAAGVSASTASEHLARLVSGGLLVERRQGRWRYLRLADPSVAGLLEALLAHAGPARPTGGLRASVASAALARARTCYDHLAGALGVAITDAMIASGLLDSGPGDGGPTPLTTPLTGAPVPPTGGHPTSPTTPPGALVLTAEGHAWLAGLGAVLPRDRPAARACLDWTERRDHLAGSAGAWLCAHLRERDWVRPVGSGRALQVTRTGESALFDLFGLDLGVIGTRPGDPRATSGAAGRGRR
;
A
#
# COMPACT_ATOMS: atom_id res chain seq x y z
N MET A 1 -32.80 0.84 -9.36
CA MET A 1 -31.90 2.01 -9.27
C MET A 1 -30.53 1.71 -8.66
N SER A 2 -30.41 1.11 -7.46
CA SER A 2 -29.09 0.78 -6.87
C SER A 2 -28.32 -0.29 -7.65
N ALA A 3 -28.97 -1.42 -7.99
CA ALA A 3 -28.35 -2.52 -8.74
C ALA A 3 -27.81 -2.08 -10.11
N GLU A 4 -28.55 -1.22 -10.82
CA GLU A 4 -28.15 -0.69 -12.13
C GLU A 4 -26.94 0.24 -12.03
N ARG A 5 -26.86 1.09 -10.99
CA ARG A 5 -25.68 1.91 -10.72
C ARG A 5 -24.45 1.07 -10.39
N VAL A 6 -24.62 0.01 -9.59
CA VAL A 6 -23.53 -0.94 -9.28
C VAL A 6 -23.08 -1.67 -10.55
N ALA A 7 -24.01 -2.17 -11.37
CA ALA A 7 -23.71 -2.84 -12.62
C ALA A 7 -22.98 -1.92 -13.62
N ALA A 8 -23.41 -0.66 -13.74
CA ALA A 8 -22.75 0.33 -14.58
C ALA A 8 -21.30 0.58 -14.12
N LEU A 9 -21.08 0.78 -12.82
CA LEU A 9 -19.75 0.96 -12.23
C LEU A 9 -18.87 -0.27 -12.43
N ALA A 10 -19.38 -1.47 -12.13
CA ALA A 10 -18.67 -2.73 -12.34
C ALA A 10 -18.33 -2.92 -13.82
N GLY A 11 -19.23 -2.57 -14.73
CA GLY A 11 -19.02 -2.61 -16.18
C GLY A 11 -17.87 -1.73 -16.66
N LEU A 12 -17.55 -0.63 -15.96
CA LEU A 12 -16.40 0.21 -16.29
C LEU A 12 -15.06 -0.49 -16.00
N VAL A 13 -15.00 -1.37 -14.99
CA VAL A 13 -13.77 -2.08 -14.61
C VAL A 13 -13.73 -3.53 -15.09
N ALA A 14 -14.85 -4.08 -15.55
CA ALA A 14 -14.98 -5.43 -16.12
C ALA A 14 -14.40 -5.54 -17.56
N ASP A 15 -13.21 -4.98 -17.76
CA ASP A 15 -12.44 -5.04 -19.00
C ASP A 15 -10.96 -4.96 -18.65
N ARG A 16 -10.18 -5.85 -19.26
CA ARG A 16 -8.76 -6.00 -18.92
C ARG A 16 -7.96 -4.72 -19.13
N SER A 17 -8.19 -4.00 -20.22
CA SER A 17 -7.45 -2.80 -20.57
C SER A 17 -7.84 -1.63 -19.67
N ARG A 18 -9.14 -1.44 -19.42
CA ARG A 18 -9.62 -0.43 -18.46
C ARG A 18 -9.10 -0.68 -17.05
N ALA A 19 -9.16 -1.93 -16.58
CA ALA A 19 -8.58 -2.32 -15.30
C ALA A 19 -7.07 -2.01 -15.26
N ALA A 20 -6.30 -2.41 -16.28
CA ALA A 20 -4.87 -2.13 -16.35
C ALA A 20 -4.54 -0.62 -16.28
N MET A 21 -5.32 0.22 -16.97
CA MET A 21 -5.18 1.68 -16.93
C MET A 21 -5.46 2.24 -15.52
N CYS A 22 -6.56 1.82 -14.90
CA CYS A 22 -6.92 2.20 -13.53
C CYS A 22 -5.83 1.78 -12.52
N LEU A 23 -5.27 0.58 -12.67
CA LEU A 23 -4.21 0.07 -11.81
C LEU A 23 -2.87 0.79 -12.00
N ALA A 24 -2.57 1.32 -13.18
CA ALA A 24 -1.39 2.14 -13.42
C ALA A 24 -1.48 3.48 -12.68
N LEU A 25 -2.68 4.07 -12.63
CA LEU A 25 -2.96 5.36 -11.98
C LEU A 25 -2.96 5.30 -10.44
N LEU A 26 -2.94 4.10 -9.85
CA LEU A 26 -2.75 3.92 -8.40
C LEU A 26 -1.34 4.29 -7.93
N ASP A 27 -0.46 4.80 -8.79
CA ASP A 27 0.80 5.40 -8.36
C ASP A 27 0.65 6.87 -7.91
N GLY A 28 -0.57 7.41 -8.02
CA GLY A 28 -0.94 8.76 -7.59
C GLY A 28 -0.49 9.87 -8.56
N ARG A 29 0.27 9.53 -9.61
CA ARG A 29 0.73 10.52 -10.60
C ARG A 29 -0.33 10.76 -11.65
N ALA A 30 -0.22 11.88 -12.35
CA ALA A 30 -1.04 12.13 -13.53
C ALA A 30 -0.35 11.53 -14.77
N TRP A 31 -1.11 10.84 -15.62
CA TRP A 31 -0.59 10.11 -16.78
C TRP A 31 -1.14 10.68 -18.09
N THR A 32 -0.36 10.60 -19.16
CA THR A 32 -0.88 10.86 -20.51
C THR A 32 -1.62 9.64 -21.07
N ALA A 33 -2.52 9.89 -22.03
CA ALA A 33 -3.23 8.80 -22.73
C ALA A 33 -2.27 7.80 -23.40
N GLY A 34 -1.14 8.28 -23.95
CA GLY A 34 -0.14 7.42 -24.59
C GLY A 34 0.62 6.52 -23.60
N GLU A 35 0.89 7.00 -22.39
CA GLU A 35 1.49 6.18 -21.34
C GLU A 35 0.52 5.09 -20.85
N LEU A 36 -0.76 5.44 -20.67
CA LEU A 36 -1.79 4.47 -20.30
C LEU A 36 -2.05 3.43 -21.40
N ALA A 37 -2.01 3.84 -22.67
CA ALA A 37 -2.09 2.92 -23.81
C ALA A 37 -0.96 1.87 -23.75
N ARG A 38 0.28 2.32 -23.51
CA ARG A 38 1.44 1.45 -23.36
C ARG A 38 1.32 0.53 -22.15
N ALA A 39 0.87 1.05 -21.01
CA ALA A 39 0.68 0.27 -19.79
C ALA A 39 -0.39 -0.83 -19.96
N ALA A 40 -1.45 -0.54 -20.71
CA ALA A 40 -2.52 -1.50 -21.01
C ALA A 40 -2.23 -2.41 -22.22
N GLY A 41 -1.14 -2.16 -22.96
CA GLY A 41 -0.76 -2.94 -24.14
C GLY A 41 -1.73 -2.79 -25.31
N VAL A 42 -2.33 -1.61 -25.50
CA VAL A 42 -3.33 -1.34 -26.55
C VAL A 42 -2.92 -0.17 -27.45
N SER A 43 -3.58 -0.07 -28.60
CA SER A 43 -3.39 1.05 -29.54
C SER A 43 -3.90 2.38 -28.95
N ALA A 44 -3.44 3.51 -29.52
CA ALA A 44 -3.88 4.83 -29.08
C ALA A 44 -5.39 5.09 -29.30
N SER A 45 -5.98 4.55 -30.37
CA SER A 45 -7.42 4.68 -30.65
C SER A 45 -8.25 3.89 -29.64
N THR A 46 -7.87 2.63 -29.40
CA THR A 46 -8.49 1.77 -28.37
C THR A 46 -8.36 2.39 -26.98
N ALA A 47 -7.19 2.95 -26.65
CA ALA A 47 -6.99 3.64 -25.39
C ALA A 47 -7.92 4.85 -25.27
N SER A 48 -8.04 5.67 -26.31
CA SER A 48 -8.90 6.86 -26.28
C SER A 48 -10.36 6.51 -25.99
N GLU A 49 -10.88 5.44 -26.59
CA GLU A 49 -12.23 4.96 -26.32
C GLU A 49 -12.41 4.49 -24.87
N HIS A 50 -11.47 3.68 -24.36
CA HIS A 50 -11.48 3.23 -22.98
C HIS A 50 -11.41 4.39 -21.98
N LEU A 51 -10.52 5.35 -22.20
CA LEU A 51 -10.36 6.52 -21.34
C LEU A 51 -11.60 7.41 -21.38
N ALA A 52 -12.22 7.62 -22.55
CA ALA A 52 -13.48 8.36 -22.66
C ALA A 52 -14.59 7.70 -21.84
N ARG A 53 -14.71 6.37 -21.88
CA ARG A 53 -15.69 5.63 -21.06
C ARG A 53 -15.40 5.77 -19.56
N LEU A 54 -14.14 5.68 -19.16
CA LEU A 54 -13.73 5.82 -17.76
C LEU A 54 -13.94 7.24 -17.21
N VAL A 55 -13.72 8.27 -18.03
CA VAL A 55 -13.98 9.67 -17.68
C VAL A 55 -15.48 9.95 -17.60
N SER A 56 -16.25 9.56 -18.63
CA SER A 56 -17.71 9.73 -18.62
C SER A 56 -18.39 8.95 -17.51
N GLY A 57 -17.81 7.81 -17.12
CA GLY A 57 -18.25 6.99 -15.99
C GLY A 57 -17.79 7.48 -14.62
N GLY A 58 -17.02 8.57 -14.56
CA GLY A 58 -16.59 9.20 -13.30
C GLY A 58 -15.47 8.50 -12.55
N LEU A 59 -14.82 7.47 -13.12
CA LEU A 59 -13.65 6.84 -12.49
C LEU A 59 -12.38 7.66 -12.68
N LEU A 60 -12.27 8.36 -13.80
CA LEU A 60 -11.13 9.20 -14.13
C LEU A 60 -11.55 10.65 -14.32
N VAL A 61 -10.61 11.56 -14.07
CA VAL A 61 -10.74 12.96 -14.45
C VAL A 61 -9.59 13.35 -15.37
N GLU A 62 -9.91 14.12 -16.39
CA GLU A 62 -8.95 14.71 -17.32
C GLU A 62 -8.68 16.17 -16.92
N ARG A 63 -7.40 16.55 -16.87
CA ARG A 63 -6.95 17.94 -16.73
C ARG A 63 -6.11 18.32 -17.93
N ARG A 64 -6.47 19.45 -18.54
CA ARG A 64 -5.71 20.02 -19.66
C ARG A 64 -4.66 20.97 -19.11
N GLN A 65 -3.40 20.71 -19.44
CA GLN A 65 -2.28 21.58 -19.12
C GLN A 65 -1.53 21.90 -20.42
N GLY A 66 -1.85 23.05 -21.00
CA GLY A 66 -1.39 23.44 -22.33
C GLY A 66 -1.92 22.50 -23.42
N ARG A 67 -1.00 21.93 -24.21
CA ARG A 67 -1.32 20.95 -25.27
C ARG A 67 -1.59 19.54 -24.74
N TRP A 68 -1.19 19.27 -23.50
CA TRP A 68 -1.23 17.93 -22.93
C TRP A 68 -2.50 17.72 -22.12
N ARG A 69 -3.02 16.50 -22.20
CA ARG A 69 -4.16 16.01 -21.43
C ARG A 69 -3.63 14.97 -20.46
N TYR A 70 -3.77 15.27 -19.18
CA TYR A 70 -3.33 14.39 -18.11
C TYR A 70 -4.55 13.78 -17.42
N LEU A 71 -4.49 12.49 -17.17
CA LEU A 71 -5.53 11.71 -16.53
C LEU A 71 -5.07 11.26 -15.15
N ARG A 72 -6.02 11.24 -14.22
CA ARG A 72 -5.86 10.71 -12.86
C ARG A 72 -7.14 10.02 -12.42
N LEU A 73 -7.06 9.19 -11.38
CA LEU A 73 -8.27 8.74 -10.67
C LEU A 73 -9.07 9.97 -10.20
N ALA A 74 -10.39 9.88 -10.27
CA ALA A 74 -11.26 11.03 -9.97
C ALA A 74 -11.00 11.60 -8.57
N ASP A 75 -10.89 10.71 -7.58
CA ASP A 75 -10.69 11.03 -6.19
C ASP A 75 -10.21 9.79 -5.39
N PRO A 76 -9.82 9.95 -4.10
CA PRO A 76 -9.33 8.84 -3.28
C PRO A 76 -10.33 7.70 -3.04
N SER A 77 -11.65 7.93 -3.15
CA SER A 77 -12.65 6.86 -2.97
C SER A 77 -12.61 5.87 -4.14
N VAL A 78 -12.32 6.34 -5.36
CA VAL A 78 -12.11 5.48 -6.53
C VAL A 78 -10.87 4.61 -6.34
N ALA A 79 -9.78 5.16 -5.80
CA ALA A 79 -8.59 4.38 -5.47
C ALA A 79 -8.93 3.25 -4.47
N GLY A 80 -9.61 3.59 -3.37
CA GLY A 80 -10.04 2.61 -2.37
C GLY A 80 -10.97 1.52 -2.93
N LEU A 81 -11.87 1.86 -3.86
CA LEU A 81 -12.70 0.87 -4.56
C LEU A 81 -11.86 -0.11 -5.38
N LEU A 82 -10.93 0.40 -6.20
CA LEU A 82 -10.05 -0.44 -7.03
C LEU A 82 -9.16 -1.35 -6.17
N GLU A 83 -8.70 -0.84 -5.03
CA GLU A 83 -7.92 -1.59 -4.05
C GLU A 83 -8.74 -2.69 -3.39
N ALA A 84 -9.98 -2.40 -2.98
CA ALA A 84 -10.88 -3.41 -2.43
C ALA A 84 -11.18 -4.54 -3.44
N LEU A 85 -11.36 -4.21 -4.72
CA LEU A 85 -11.53 -5.20 -5.78
C LEU A 85 -10.28 -6.06 -5.97
N LEU A 86 -9.09 -5.46 -5.95
CA LEU A 86 -7.83 -6.20 -6.01
C LEU A 86 -7.63 -7.12 -4.82
N ALA A 87 -7.91 -6.64 -3.62
CA ALA A 87 -7.83 -7.42 -2.39
C ALA A 87 -8.78 -8.63 -2.44
N HIS A 88 -9.99 -8.45 -2.97
CA HIS A 88 -10.93 -9.54 -3.15
C HIS A 88 -10.51 -10.54 -4.24
N ALA A 89 -9.90 -10.09 -5.33
CA ALA A 89 -9.39 -10.95 -6.40
C ALA A 89 -8.19 -11.82 -5.95
N GLY A 90 -7.45 -11.36 -4.94
CA GLY A 90 -6.29 -12.05 -4.39
C GLY A 90 -5.03 -11.96 -5.27
N PRO A 91 -3.91 -12.54 -4.82
CA PRO A 91 -2.65 -12.42 -5.52
C PRO A 91 -2.64 -13.19 -6.85
N ALA A 92 -2.38 -12.48 -7.94
CA ALA A 92 -2.18 -13.08 -9.24
C ALA A 92 -0.87 -13.88 -9.27
N ARG A 93 -0.93 -15.12 -9.78
CA ARG A 93 0.28 -15.92 -10.01
C ARG A 93 1.06 -15.31 -11.19
N PRO A 94 2.36 -15.01 -11.06
CA PRO A 94 3.13 -14.44 -12.17
C PRO A 94 3.09 -15.37 -13.38
N THR A 95 2.53 -14.92 -14.50
CA THR A 95 2.44 -15.70 -15.75
C THR A 95 3.57 -15.41 -16.74
N GLY A 96 4.61 -14.70 -16.31
CA GLY A 96 5.82 -14.43 -17.09
C GLY A 96 7.05 -14.99 -16.41
N GLY A 97 8.12 -15.24 -17.18
CA GLY A 97 9.39 -15.79 -16.65
C GLY A 97 10.05 -14.92 -15.58
N LEU A 98 11.32 -15.17 -15.27
CA LEU A 98 12.02 -14.60 -14.09
C LEU A 98 11.79 -13.09 -13.86
N ARG A 99 11.78 -12.26 -14.92
CA ARG A 99 11.52 -10.81 -14.81
C ARG A 99 10.16 -10.47 -14.21
N ALA A 100 9.10 -11.17 -14.60
CA ALA A 100 7.75 -10.93 -14.06
C ALA A 100 7.66 -11.38 -12.60
N SER A 101 8.32 -12.49 -12.25
CA SER A 101 8.45 -12.94 -10.87
C SER A 101 9.18 -11.91 -9.99
N VAL A 102 10.32 -11.38 -10.46
CA VAL A 102 11.08 -10.34 -9.75
C VAL A 102 10.25 -9.06 -9.57
N ALA A 103 9.53 -8.62 -10.60
CA ALA A 103 8.65 -7.46 -10.52
C ALA A 103 7.50 -7.68 -9.52
N SER A 104 6.89 -8.87 -9.53
CA SER A 104 5.85 -9.26 -8.57
C SER A 104 6.39 -9.26 -7.14
N ALA A 105 7.59 -9.82 -6.93
CA ALA A 105 8.24 -9.83 -5.62
C ALA A 105 8.61 -8.41 -5.15
N ALA A 106 9.01 -7.52 -6.05
CA ALA A 106 9.27 -6.13 -5.71
C ALA A 106 8.00 -5.41 -5.23
N LEU A 107 6.88 -5.59 -5.93
CA LEU A 107 5.58 -5.04 -5.51
C LEU A 107 5.09 -5.60 -4.17
N ALA A 108 5.34 -6.89 -3.91
CA ALA A 108 5.00 -7.51 -2.63
C ALA A 108 5.84 -6.96 -1.48
N ARG A 109 7.15 -6.71 -1.69
CA ARG A 109 8.03 -6.15 -0.66
C ARG A 109 7.65 -4.72 -0.25
N ALA A 110 7.56 -3.82 -1.23
CA ALA A 110 7.23 -2.43 -0.98
C ALA A 110 6.65 -1.78 -2.24
N ARG A 111 5.57 -1.03 -2.07
CA ARG A 111 4.93 -0.29 -3.16
C ARG A 111 4.11 0.89 -2.63
N THR A 112 3.59 1.70 -3.54
CA THR A 112 2.46 2.59 -3.23
C THR A 112 1.12 1.95 -3.58
N CYS A 113 0.17 2.11 -2.66
CA CYS A 113 -1.24 1.83 -2.86
C CYS A 113 -1.94 3.19 -2.93
N TYR A 114 -1.96 3.80 -4.12
CA TYR A 114 -2.27 5.22 -4.29
C TYR A 114 -1.22 6.14 -3.65
N ASP A 115 -1.55 6.79 -2.54
CA ASP A 115 -0.72 7.81 -1.87
C ASP A 115 -0.01 7.31 -0.61
N HIS A 116 -0.22 6.06 -0.20
CA HIS A 116 0.35 5.48 1.02
C HIS A 116 1.17 4.22 0.73
N LEU A 117 1.95 3.77 1.74
CA LEU A 117 2.84 2.62 1.62
C LEU A 117 2.09 1.29 1.80
N ALA A 118 2.48 0.32 0.99
CA ALA A 118 1.92 -1.02 0.99
C ALA A 118 2.99 -2.08 0.68
N GLY A 119 2.55 -3.33 0.62
CA GLY A 119 3.41 -4.51 0.67
C GLY A 119 3.86 -4.81 2.09
N ALA A 120 4.78 -5.76 2.22
CA ALA A 120 5.36 -6.17 3.49
C ALA A 120 5.91 -4.99 4.31
N LEU A 121 6.50 -3.98 3.65
CA LEU A 121 6.96 -2.75 4.32
C LEU A 121 5.81 -1.94 4.93
N GLY A 122 4.73 -1.71 4.18
CA GLY A 122 3.59 -0.93 4.66
C GLY A 122 2.88 -1.59 5.84
N VAL A 123 2.71 -2.91 5.76
CA VAL A 123 2.17 -3.72 6.85
C VAL A 123 3.10 -3.69 8.07
N ALA A 124 4.41 -3.88 7.88
CA ALA A 124 5.36 -3.88 8.99
C ALA A 124 5.44 -2.53 9.72
N ILE A 125 5.39 -1.40 8.98
CA ILE A 125 5.31 -0.07 9.60
C ILE A 125 4.01 0.07 10.42
N THR A 126 2.90 -0.41 9.87
CA THR A 126 1.60 -0.35 10.55
C THR A 126 1.61 -1.18 11.83
N ASP A 127 2.15 -2.39 11.78
CA ASP A 127 2.33 -3.27 12.95
C ASP A 127 3.21 -2.61 14.02
N ALA A 128 4.32 -2.00 13.62
CA ALA A 128 5.22 -1.31 14.55
C ALA A 128 4.54 -0.12 15.23
N MET A 129 3.72 0.64 14.48
CA MET A 129 2.93 1.73 15.04
C MET A 129 1.86 1.25 16.02
N ILE A 130 1.18 0.13 15.72
CA ILE A 130 0.23 -0.50 16.66
C ILE A 130 0.95 -0.98 17.92
N ALA A 131 2.06 -1.71 17.77
CA ALA A 131 2.85 -2.21 18.88
C ALA A 131 3.40 -1.09 19.79
N SER A 132 3.63 0.10 19.22
CA SER A 132 4.09 1.28 19.94
C SER A 132 2.96 2.15 20.50
N GLY A 133 1.69 1.73 20.36
CA GLY A 133 0.52 2.50 20.81
C GLY A 133 0.25 3.78 20.02
N LEU A 134 0.85 3.93 18.83
CA LEU A 134 0.62 5.06 17.93
C LEU A 134 -0.66 4.88 17.09
N LEU A 135 -1.06 3.63 16.89
CA LEU A 135 -2.31 3.25 16.25
C LEU A 135 -3.07 2.29 17.15
N ASP A 136 -4.38 2.47 17.23
CA ASP A 136 -5.29 1.46 17.75
C ASP A 136 -5.93 0.73 16.56
N SER A 137 -5.91 -0.60 16.58
CA SER A 137 -6.84 -1.40 15.79
C SER A 137 -8.12 -1.59 16.60
N GLY A 138 -9.26 -1.18 16.03
CA GLY A 138 -10.55 -1.66 16.55
C GLY A 138 -10.55 -3.19 16.58
N PRO A 139 -11.34 -3.85 17.45
CA PRO A 139 -11.39 -5.31 17.51
C PRO A 139 -11.64 -5.85 16.10
N GLY A 140 -10.61 -6.46 15.51
CA GLY A 140 -10.68 -7.03 14.18
C GLY A 140 -11.62 -8.23 14.21
N ASP A 141 -12.32 -8.44 13.10
CA ASP A 141 -13.07 -9.66 12.80
C ASP A 141 -12.12 -10.85 12.53
N GLY A 142 -11.22 -11.16 13.48
CA GLY A 142 -10.59 -12.47 13.61
C GLY A 142 -9.88 -13.05 12.39
N GLY A 143 -9.13 -12.24 11.62
CA GLY A 143 -8.12 -12.79 10.69
C GLY A 143 -7.01 -13.55 11.45
N PRO A 144 -6.41 -14.62 10.88
CA PRO A 144 -5.54 -15.52 11.62
C PRO A 144 -4.32 -14.77 12.18
N THR A 145 -4.17 -14.85 13.50
CA THR A 145 -3.04 -14.33 14.28
C THR A 145 -1.72 -14.80 13.65
N PRO A 146 -0.77 -13.90 13.33
CA PRO A 146 0.54 -14.35 12.92
C PRO A 146 1.25 -15.04 14.08
N LEU A 147 1.74 -16.26 13.83
CA LEU A 147 2.73 -16.93 14.67
C LEU A 147 4.08 -16.22 14.50
N THR A 148 4.26 -15.08 15.17
CA THR A 148 5.58 -14.47 15.37
C THR A 148 5.91 -14.50 16.85
N THR A 149 6.76 -15.45 17.23
CA THR A 149 7.43 -15.50 18.52
C THR A 149 8.19 -14.19 18.74
N PRO A 150 8.03 -13.51 19.89
CA PRO A 150 8.79 -12.28 20.15
C PRO A 150 10.29 -12.60 20.22
N LEU A 151 11.08 -11.87 19.40
CA LEU A 151 12.52 -11.79 19.59
C LEU A 151 12.77 -10.85 20.78
N THR A 152 13.08 -11.45 21.93
CA THR A 152 13.48 -10.77 23.17
C THR A 152 14.62 -9.75 22.94
N GLY A 153 14.50 -8.55 23.52
CA GLY A 153 15.67 -7.74 23.87
C GLY A 153 15.59 -6.21 23.89
N ALA A 154 14.47 -5.55 23.55
CA ALA A 154 14.37 -4.08 23.65
C ALA A 154 13.55 -3.65 24.90
N PRO A 155 13.96 -2.61 25.65
CA PRO A 155 13.26 -2.17 26.85
C PRO A 155 11.88 -1.63 26.51
N VAL A 156 10.85 -2.29 27.04
CA VAL A 156 9.45 -1.88 26.99
C VAL A 156 9.28 -0.66 27.93
N PRO A 157 8.84 0.52 27.47
CA PRO A 157 8.45 1.60 28.37
C PRO A 157 7.18 1.20 29.14
N PRO A 158 6.98 1.68 30.39
CA PRO A 158 5.86 1.26 31.22
C PRO A 158 4.52 1.58 30.56
N THR A 159 3.69 0.56 30.39
CA THR A 159 2.33 0.61 29.85
C THR A 159 1.39 1.37 30.80
N GLY A 160 1.11 2.63 30.47
CA GLY A 160 -0.08 3.32 30.96
C GLY A 160 -1.26 2.96 30.07
N GLY A 161 -2.12 2.02 30.51
CA GLY A 161 -3.33 1.67 29.77
C GLY A 161 -4.28 2.86 29.65
N HIS A 162 -4.60 3.28 28.43
CA HIS A 162 -5.70 4.20 28.15
C HIS A 162 -7.00 3.39 28.00
N PRO A 163 -8.13 3.83 28.58
CA PRO A 163 -9.42 3.18 28.35
C PRO A 163 -9.81 3.33 26.87
N THR A 164 -10.00 2.19 26.19
CA THR A 164 -10.45 2.13 24.80
C THR A 164 -11.80 2.83 24.65
N SER A 165 -11.85 3.85 23.79
CA SER A 165 -13.10 4.55 23.49
C SER A 165 -14.07 3.62 22.73
N PRO A 166 -15.36 3.55 23.09
CA PRO A 166 -16.28 2.51 22.62
C PRO A 166 -16.92 2.79 21.24
N THR A 167 -16.19 3.27 20.23
CA THR A 167 -16.81 3.51 18.90
C THR A 167 -15.90 3.25 17.70
N THR A 168 -14.83 2.48 17.85
CA THR A 168 -14.05 2.06 16.68
C THR A 168 -14.79 0.93 15.96
N PRO A 169 -15.28 1.14 14.71
CA PRO A 169 -15.87 0.05 13.96
C PRO A 169 -14.84 -1.06 13.75
N PRO A 170 -15.26 -2.34 13.75
CA PRO A 170 -14.35 -3.47 13.54
C PRO A 170 -13.58 -3.30 12.22
N GLY A 171 -12.26 -3.51 12.26
CA GLY A 171 -11.38 -3.29 11.12
C GLY A 171 -10.95 -1.84 10.86
N ALA A 172 -11.24 -0.88 11.75
CA ALA A 172 -10.72 0.48 11.61
C ALA A 172 -9.40 0.69 12.38
N LEU A 173 -8.40 1.23 11.67
CA LEU A 173 -7.22 1.83 12.28
C LEU A 173 -7.54 3.26 12.74
N VAL A 174 -7.21 3.58 13.98
CA VAL A 174 -7.39 4.90 14.57
C VAL A 174 -6.02 5.43 15.01
N LEU A 175 -5.71 6.68 14.68
CA LEU A 175 -4.50 7.34 15.13
C LEU A 175 -4.71 7.83 16.58
N THR A 176 -3.91 7.33 17.52
CA THR A 176 -4.02 7.69 18.95
C THR A 176 -3.53 9.11 19.20
N ALA A 177 -3.75 9.66 20.39
CA ALA A 177 -3.23 10.99 20.75
C ALA A 177 -1.68 11.01 20.70
N GLU A 178 -1.07 9.92 21.16
CA GLU A 178 0.37 9.65 21.10
C GLU A 178 0.84 9.57 19.64
N GLY A 179 0.09 8.89 18.78
CA GLY A 179 0.34 8.82 17.34
C GLY A 179 0.32 10.20 16.67
N HIS A 180 -0.64 11.05 17.02
CA HIS A 180 -0.69 12.44 16.54
C HIS A 180 0.53 13.24 17.00
N ALA A 181 0.88 13.15 18.29
CA ALA A 181 2.02 13.87 18.86
C ALA A 181 3.36 13.40 18.24
N TRP A 182 3.52 12.10 18.04
CA TRP A 182 4.70 11.51 17.41
C TRP A 182 4.86 11.98 15.96
N LEU A 183 3.79 11.91 15.15
CA LEU A 183 3.82 12.43 13.78
C LEU A 183 4.13 13.93 13.75
N ALA A 184 3.52 14.72 14.63
CA ALA A 184 3.81 16.15 14.74
C ALA A 184 5.29 16.42 15.10
N GLY A 185 5.88 15.59 15.98
CA GLY A 185 7.30 15.65 16.32
C GLY A 185 8.24 15.36 15.13
N LEU A 186 7.77 14.58 14.15
CA LEU A 186 8.46 14.37 12.88
C LEU A 186 8.18 15.47 11.83
N GLY A 187 7.37 16.47 12.17
CA GLY A 187 7.00 17.59 11.32
C GLY A 187 5.69 17.41 10.55
N ALA A 188 4.82 16.48 10.94
CA ALA A 188 3.56 16.25 10.25
C ALA A 188 2.52 17.34 10.51
N VAL A 189 1.87 17.78 9.44
CA VAL A 189 0.64 18.58 9.49
C VAL A 189 -0.42 17.82 8.72
N LEU A 190 -1.30 17.12 9.44
CA LEU A 190 -2.30 16.26 8.82
C LEU A 190 -3.54 17.06 8.42
N PRO A 191 -4.00 16.98 7.15
CA PRO A 191 -5.25 17.59 6.73
C PRO A 191 -6.45 16.95 7.45
N ARG A 192 -7.47 17.76 7.73
CA ARG A 192 -8.68 17.38 8.49
C ARG A 192 -9.89 17.05 7.63
N ASP A 193 -9.80 17.23 6.32
CA ASP A 193 -10.87 16.98 5.34
C ASP A 193 -11.02 15.48 4.97
N ARG A 194 -10.10 14.64 5.43
CA ARG A 194 -10.13 13.18 5.30
C ARG A 194 -9.64 12.50 6.59
N PRO A 195 -10.02 11.23 6.84
CA PRO A 195 -9.61 10.51 8.04
C PRO A 195 -8.08 10.45 8.21
N ALA A 196 -7.61 10.61 9.45
CA ALA A 196 -6.20 10.54 9.81
C ALA A 196 -5.62 9.15 9.54
N ALA A 197 -6.30 8.12 10.03
CA ALA A 197 -5.98 6.72 9.78
C ALA A 197 -7.17 6.00 9.16
N ARG A 198 -6.86 4.98 8.35
CA ARG A 198 -7.82 4.03 7.79
C ARG A 198 -7.08 2.72 7.56
N ALA A 199 -7.74 1.59 7.84
CA ALA A 199 -7.25 0.29 7.38
C ALA A 199 -7.41 0.17 5.85
N CYS A 200 -6.35 -0.23 5.17
CA CYS A 200 -6.40 -0.62 3.77
C CYS A 200 -5.82 -2.03 3.64
N LEU A 201 -6.64 -2.96 3.14
CA LEU A 201 -6.27 -4.36 3.04
C LEU A 201 -5.23 -4.58 1.93
N ASP A 202 -4.05 -5.05 2.33
CA ASP A 202 -3.00 -5.41 1.41
C ASP A 202 -3.33 -6.75 0.73
N TRP A 203 -3.42 -6.79 -0.59
CA TRP A 203 -3.72 -8.02 -1.32
C TRP A 203 -2.54 -9.01 -1.39
N THR A 204 -1.29 -8.55 -1.25
CA THR A 204 -0.11 -9.44 -1.22
C THR A 204 0.07 -10.06 0.16
N GLU A 205 -0.17 -9.28 1.22
CA GLU A 205 0.03 -9.74 2.60
C GLU A 205 -1.26 -10.29 3.25
N ARG A 206 -2.44 -9.93 2.73
CA ARG A 206 -3.77 -10.17 3.34
C ARG A 206 -3.88 -9.60 4.75
N ARG A 207 -3.28 -8.43 4.95
CA ARG A 207 -3.21 -7.70 6.24
C ARG A 207 -3.41 -6.22 6.00
N ASP A 208 -3.94 -5.51 6.97
CA ASP A 208 -4.15 -4.07 6.85
C ASP A 208 -2.85 -3.28 6.95
N HIS A 209 -2.73 -2.25 6.13
CA HIS A 209 -1.72 -1.20 6.28
C HIS A 209 -2.37 0.18 6.44
N LEU A 210 -1.61 1.12 6.98
CA LEU A 210 -2.04 2.48 7.26
C LEU A 210 -2.29 3.28 5.98
N ALA A 211 -3.56 3.56 5.72
CA ALA A 211 -4.01 4.57 4.78
C ALA A 211 -4.55 5.82 5.53
N GLY A 212 -5.09 6.78 4.80
CA GLY A 212 -5.56 8.06 5.37
C GLY A 212 -4.47 9.13 5.29
N SER A 213 -4.72 10.29 5.90
CA SER A 213 -3.78 11.40 5.80
C SER A 213 -2.43 11.13 6.47
N ALA A 214 -2.40 10.33 7.55
CA ALA A 214 -1.17 9.89 8.20
C ALA A 214 -0.36 8.94 7.31
N GLY A 215 -1.01 7.93 6.72
CA GLY A 215 -0.34 6.99 5.80
C GLY A 215 0.21 7.70 4.55
N ALA A 216 -0.56 8.65 4.02
CA ALA A 216 -0.13 9.48 2.89
C ALA A 216 1.06 10.38 3.25
N TRP A 217 1.02 11.02 4.42
CA TRP A 217 2.11 11.85 4.91
C TRP A 217 3.39 11.03 5.14
N LEU A 218 3.30 9.87 5.78
CA LEU A 218 4.45 8.97 5.99
C LEU A 218 5.06 8.53 4.65
N CYS A 219 4.24 8.17 3.68
CA CYS A 219 4.71 7.81 2.35
C CYS A 219 5.47 8.96 1.68
N ALA A 220 4.93 10.19 1.74
CA ALA A 220 5.60 11.38 1.23
C ALA A 220 6.92 11.65 1.97
N HIS A 221 6.90 11.61 3.30
CA HIS A 221 8.04 11.85 4.17
C HIS A 221 9.21 10.88 3.89
N LEU A 222 8.91 9.58 3.73
CA LEU A 222 9.90 8.55 3.40
C LEU A 222 10.51 8.77 2.02
N ARG A 223 9.73 9.27 1.04
CA ARG A 223 10.22 9.60 -0.30
C ARG A 223 11.06 10.87 -0.29
N GLU A 224 10.62 11.91 0.40
CA GLU A 224 11.32 13.20 0.52
C GLU A 224 12.68 13.06 1.20
N ARG A 225 12.78 12.19 2.21
CA ARG A 225 14.05 11.84 2.87
C ARG A 225 14.89 10.82 2.11
N ASP A 226 14.44 10.41 0.93
CA ASP A 226 15.14 9.45 0.09
C ASP A 226 15.34 8.08 0.78
N TRP A 227 14.46 7.73 1.74
CA TRP A 227 14.46 6.44 2.42
C TRP A 227 13.84 5.34 1.56
N VAL A 228 12.91 5.71 0.69
CA VAL A 228 12.35 4.83 -0.34
C VAL A 228 12.38 5.50 -1.71
N ARG A 229 12.62 4.70 -2.75
CA ARG A 229 12.68 5.16 -4.15
C ARG A 229 11.81 4.30 -5.06
N PRO A 230 11.17 4.89 -6.10
CA PRO A 230 10.53 4.12 -7.15
C PRO A 230 11.49 3.19 -7.86
N VAL A 231 11.01 2.00 -8.22
CA VAL A 231 11.73 1.04 -9.08
C VAL A 231 11.01 0.91 -10.41
N GLY A 232 11.70 1.27 -11.49
CA GLY A 232 11.12 1.28 -12.83
C GLY A 232 10.01 2.31 -13.00
N SER A 233 9.05 2.04 -13.88
CA SER A 233 7.95 2.95 -14.20
C SER A 233 6.66 2.69 -13.41
N GLY A 234 6.66 1.70 -12.51
CA GLY A 234 5.48 1.24 -11.79
C GLY A 234 5.39 1.77 -10.35
N ARG A 235 4.59 1.07 -9.54
CA ARG A 235 4.32 1.41 -8.13
C ARG A 235 5.30 0.82 -7.13
N ALA A 236 6.22 -0.03 -7.59
CA ALA A 236 7.18 -0.70 -6.71
C ALA A 236 8.16 0.32 -6.11
N LEU A 237 8.51 0.09 -4.85
CA LEU A 237 9.47 0.87 -4.09
C LEU A 237 10.66 -0.01 -3.68
N GLN A 238 11.82 0.62 -3.55
CA GLN A 238 12.99 0.05 -2.93
C GLN A 238 13.41 0.92 -1.76
N VAL A 239 13.68 0.29 -0.62
CA VAL A 239 14.29 0.96 0.53
C VAL A 239 15.77 1.21 0.23
N THR A 240 16.24 2.44 0.48
CA THR A 240 17.65 2.81 0.35
C THR A 240 18.42 2.44 1.61
N ARG A 241 19.76 2.37 1.55
CA ARG A 241 20.57 2.04 2.74
C ARG A 241 20.33 2.99 3.92
N THR A 242 20.19 4.28 3.64
CA THR A 242 19.84 5.29 4.67
C THR A 242 18.43 5.06 5.20
N GLY A 243 17.49 4.66 4.33
CA GLY A 243 16.15 4.25 4.74
C GLY A 243 16.15 2.99 5.62
N GLU A 244 17.04 2.03 5.39
CA GLU A 244 17.14 0.83 6.24
C GLU A 244 17.49 1.22 7.68
N SER A 245 18.51 2.06 7.87
CA SER A 245 18.87 2.57 9.20
C SER A 245 17.74 3.38 9.84
N ALA A 246 17.13 4.31 9.09
CA ALA A 246 16.08 5.15 9.64
C ALA A 246 14.80 4.37 10.02
N LEU A 247 14.42 3.36 9.22
CA LEU A 247 13.28 2.49 9.53
C LEU A 247 13.55 1.60 10.75
N PHE A 248 14.79 1.17 10.92
CA PHE A 248 15.21 0.49 12.15
C PHE A 248 15.11 1.44 13.36
N ASP A 249 15.62 2.65 13.25
CA ASP A 249 15.61 3.62 14.36
C ASP A 249 14.19 4.07 14.75
N LEU A 250 13.31 4.28 13.77
CA LEU A 250 11.95 4.78 14.00
C LEU A 250 10.95 3.69 14.39
N PHE A 251 11.10 2.48 13.83
CA PHE A 251 10.08 1.43 13.91
C PHE A 251 10.63 0.07 14.37
N GLY A 252 11.94 -0.05 14.62
CA GLY A 252 12.58 -1.32 14.97
C GLY A 252 12.60 -2.34 13.82
N LEU A 253 12.44 -1.91 12.57
CA LEU A 253 12.29 -2.79 11.42
C LEU A 253 13.64 -3.27 10.86
N ASP A 254 13.89 -4.58 10.94
CA ASP A 254 14.97 -5.23 10.20
C ASP A 254 14.48 -5.70 8.82
N LEU A 255 14.88 -4.96 7.78
CA LEU A 255 14.48 -5.23 6.40
C LEU A 255 15.16 -6.47 5.78
N GLY A 256 16.15 -7.06 6.45
CA GLY A 256 16.64 -8.40 6.10
C GLY A 256 15.57 -9.49 6.26
N VAL A 257 14.54 -9.22 7.07
CA VAL A 257 13.44 -10.13 7.40
C VAL A 257 12.15 -9.80 6.62
N ILE A 258 12.00 -8.56 6.16
CA ILE A 258 10.83 -8.09 5.40
C ILE A 258 10.91 -8.57 3.95
N GLY A 259 10.44 -9.79 3.71
CA GLY A 259 10.36 -10.42 2.39
C GLY A 259 11.74 -10.72 1.81
N THR A 260 12.27 -11.90 2.14
CA THR A 260 13.57 -12.42 1.68
C THR A 260 13.81 -12.13 0.20
N ARG A 261 15.00 -11.59 -0.10
CA ARG A 261 15.49 -11.36 -1.47
C ARG A 261 15.33 -12.65 -2.29
N PRO A 262 14.88 -12.61 -3.55
CA PRO A 262 14.99 -13.77 -4.42
C PRO A 262 16.47 -14.18 -4.53
N GLY A 263 16.83 -15.32 -3.95
CA GLY A 263 18.18 -15.90 -3.99
C GLY A 263 19.05 -15.78 -2.73
N ASP A 264 18.49 -15.60 -1.52
CA ASP A 264 19.30 -15.62 -0.29
C ASP A 264 19.76 -17.06 0.07
N PRO A 265 21.07 -17.36 0.04
CA PRO A 265 21.61 -18.68 0.38
C PRO A 265 21.49 -19.03 1.88
N ARG A 266 21.04 -18.10 2.74
CA ARG A 266 20.82 -18.38 4.17
C ARG A 266 19.51 -19.13 4.46
N ALA A 267 18.60 -19.25 3.50
CA ALA A 267 17.33 -19.96 3.67
C ALA A 267 17.46 -21.50 3.70
N THR A 268 18.60 -22.06 3.26
CA THR A 268 18.75 -23.53 3.12
C THR A 268 19.65 -24.19 4.17
N SER A 269 20.25 -23.46 5.11
CA SER A 269 21.21 -24.05 6.06
C SER A 269 20.67 -24.31 7.47
N GLY A 270 19.35 -24.26 7.69
CA GLY A 270 18.74 -24.42 9.02
C GLY A 270 18.38 -25.85 9.45
N ALA A 271 18.43 -26.84 8.56
CA ALA A 271 17.95 -28.20 8.83
C ALA A 271 18.98 -29.27 8.42
N ALA A 272 20.12 -29.31 9.10
CA ALA A 272 20.96 -30.51 9.16
C ALA A 272 21.56 -30.59 10.56
N GLY A 273 21.11 -31.60 11.31
CA GLY A 273 21.19 -31.68 12.76
C GLY A 273 22.60 -31.77 13.34
N ARG A 274 22.76 -31.09 14.48
CA ARG A 274 23.67 -31.56 15.53
C ARG A 274 22.93 -32.61 16.35
N GLY A 275 23.21 -33.88 16.08
CA GLY A 275 22.84 -35.01 16.93
C GLY A 275 24.06 -35.90 17.09
N ARG A 276 24.74 -35.77 18.23
CA ARG A 276 25.87 -36.58 18.65
C ARG A 276 25.40 -38.01 18.93
N ARG A 277 26.06 -39.01 18.33
CA ARG A 277 26.74 -40.15 18.98
C ARG A 277 27.35 -41.04 17.91
#